data_AF-A0A813FEE4-F1
#
_entry.id   AF-A0A813FEE4-F1
#
_cell.length_a   1.000
_cell.length_b   1.000
_cell.length_c   1.000
_cell.angle_alpha   90.00
_cell.angle_beta   90.00
_cell.angle_gamma   90.00
#
_symmetry.space_group_name_H-M   'P 1'
#
loop_
_entity.id
_entity.type
_entity.pdbx_description
1 polymer ?
#
loop_
_entity_poly.entity_id
_entity_poly.type
_entity_poly.pdbx_seq_one_letter_code
_entity_poly.pdbx_strand_id
1 'polypeptide(L)'
;MRGPGAEGLPWDCKIYVYENDIELPLNESGFALCEIVRHQGAWMDHWRVFAPSDKPYVAQWLDSMQLDPNVNMKRMIATMAKNNLQLISPAYNSSYWELMHPAALPRKDNAIGRVTDFVEFQVSIFSRASFRCLQSVIEETPTIHLGWGVHFIFPKLCGARVGILDVMTQSKWRKEKLYDGKEAGREMVETLRMEVLSGGHKPGHRHDSPSWSFHEQPEAAATTEAATTGAAATTIITATTTKHNWSEPVQHNWIEPVTHNWSGTFEEEDTFEDTILFWKILAVPSVALLVGVVQKSSNNMPTCGTFLIFFGAQSFLTLYMKNVLSQSVVAHGLKGLPAPFAVTGMQLLVSFLVLVLLLKVSRTTTTSGMQYKPKGLESWNQLRATVGLAACFVLNIRPEQLELVLVGPFREPRDSLDRAFHRASCSSGCLILHLLDCTAAVAAAIQVTCLHYSCPSWHNFKHGAGCGQK
;
A
#
# COMPACT_ATOMS: atom_id res chain seq x y z
N MET A 1 14.72 -26.85 -22.85
CA MET A 1 14.18 -25.68 -23.57
C MET A 1 14.46 -25.89 -25.06
N ARG A 2 13.46 -25.85 -25.96
CA ARG A 2 13.79 -25.57 -27.37
C ARG A 2 14.19 -24.11 -27.39
N GLY A 3 15.48 -23.83 -27.49
CA GLY A 3 16.00 -22.48 -27.34
C GLY A 3 15.39 -21.53 -28.39
N PRO A 4 15.34 -20.22 -28.10
CA PRO A 4 14.90 -19.18 -29.04
C PRO A 4 15.71 -19.09 -30.35
N GLY A 5 16.78 -19.89 -30.49
CA GLY A 5 17.49 -20.08 -31.76
C GLY A 5 16.63 -20.68 -32.89
N ALA A 6 15.45 -21.23 -32.59
CA ALA A 6 14.52 -21.71 -33.62
C ALA A 6 13.98 -20.59 -34.53
N GLU A 7 14.03 -19.32 -34.11
CA GLU A 7 13.48 -18.18 -34.88
C GLU A 7 14.48 -17.58 -35.89
N GLY A 8 15.69 -18.14 -36.01
CA GLY A 8 16.70 -17.67 -36.97
C GLY A 8 17.32 -16.31 -36.64
N LEU A 9 17.11 -15.81 -35.42
CA LEU A 9 17.81 -14.64 -34.91
C LEU A 9 19.23 -15.06 -34.47
N PRO A 10 20.29 -14.30 -34.81
CA PRO A 10 21.63 -14.57 -34.31
C PRO A 10 21.73 -14.13 -32.85
N TRP A 11 22.03 -15.07 -31.94
CA TRP A 11 22.15 -14.79 -30.52
C TRP A 11 23.51 -15.10 -29.92
N ASP A 12 23.93 -14.24 -28.99
CA ASP A 12 24.95 -14.61 -28.01
C ASP A 12 24.20 -15.03 -26.74
N CYS A 13 24.38 -16.27 -26.29
CA CYS A 13 23.66 -16.77 -25.13
C CYS A 13 24.58 -16.80 -23.91
N LYS A 14 24.11 -16.29 -22.77
CA LYS A 14 24.77 -16.37 -21.47
C LYS A 14 23.80 -16.90 -20.42
N ILE A 15 24.28 -17.80 -19.57
CA ILE A 15 23.50 -18.36 -18.47
C ILE A 15 24.17 -18.01 -17.16
N TYR A 16 23.49 -17.22 -16.33
CA TYR A 16 23.92 -16.87 -14.99
C TYR A 16 23.46 -17.94 -14.01
N VAL A 17 24.38 -18.47 -13.21
CA VAL A 17 24.06 -19.45 -12.17
C VAL A 17 24.64 -18.94 -10.87
N TYR A 18 23.76 -18.55 -9.94
CA TYR A 18 24.20 -18.03 -8.65
C TYR A 18 24.44 -19.11 -7.60
N GLU A 19 24.01 -20.34 -7.87
CA GLU A 19 24.36 -21.53 -7.11
C GLU A 19 25.71 -22.11 -7.58
N ASN A 20 26.46 -22.70 -6.66
CA ASN A 20 27.73 -23.35 -6.99
C ASN A 20 27.53 -24.70 -7.71
N ASP A 21 28.61 -25.27 -8.28
CA ASP A 21 28.55 -26.55 -9.02
C ASP A 21 28.09 -27.74 -8.18
N ILE A 22 28.24 -27.67 -6.86
CA ILE A 22 27.85 -28.74 -5.93
C ILE A 22 26.35 -28.68 -5.66
N GLU A 23 25.81 -27.49 -5.43
CA GLU A 23 24.38 -27.23 -5.20
C GLU A 23 23.56 -27.47 -6.47
N LEU A 24 24.07 -26.96 -7.60
CA LEU A 24 23.43 -27.06 -8.90
C LEU A 24 24.39 -27.58 -9.98
N PRO A 25 24.63 -28.90 -10.04
CA PRO A 25 25.39 -29.51 -11.12
C PRO A 25 24.58 -29.39 -12.42
N LEU A 26 25.10 -28.63 -13.38
CA LEU A 26 24.51 -28.47 -14.70
C LEU A 26 25.19 -29.42 -15.69
N ASN A 27 24.40 -30.01 -16.59
CA ASN A 27 24.94 -30.72 -17.74
C ASN A 27 25.24 -29.71 -18.85
N GLU A 28 26.48 -29.21 -18.92
CA GLU A 28 26.91 -28.17 -19.86
C GLU A 28 26.65 -28.53 -21.33
N SER A 29 26.67 -29.83 -21.67
CA SER A 29 26.36 -30.29 -23.04
C SER A 29 24.96 -29.89 -23.51
N GLY A 30 23.99 -29.76 -22.58
CA GLY A 30 22.65 -29.28 -22.88
C GLY A 30 22.58 -27.78 -23.21
N PHE A 31 23.66 -27.04 -22.92
CA PHE A 31 23.78 -25.61 -23.07
C PHE A 31 24.98 -25.20 -23.95
N ALA A 32 25.44 -26.08 -24.83
CA ALA A 32 26.67 -25.87 -25.62
C ALA A 32 26.69 -24.58 -26.48
N LEU A 33 25.55 -23.94 -26.71
CA LEU A 33 25.44 -22.66 -27.43
C LEU A 33 25.50 -21.43 -26.50
N CYS A 34 25.61 -21.63 -25.20
CA CYS A 34 25.55 -20.60 -24.18
C CYS A 34 26.82 -20.61 -23.32
N GLU A 35 27.33 -19.42 -23.02
CA GLU A 35 28.36 -19.23 -22.01
C GLU A 35 27.72 -19.37 -20.62
N ILE A 36 28.09 -20.39 -19.86
CA ILE A 36 27.66 -20.54 -18.47
C ILE A 36 28.61 -19.72 -17.59
N VAL A 37 28.04 -18.81 -16.81
CA VAL A 37 28.76 -17.90 -15.93
C VAL A 37 28.25 -18.11 -14.51
N ARG A 38 29.12 -18.67 -13.66
CA ARG A 38 28.81 -18.93 -12.25
C ARG A 38 29.35 -17.83 -11.36
N HIS A 39 28.51 -17.33 -10.45
CA HIS A 39 28.91 -16.32 -9.49
C HIS A 39 27.98 -16.34 -8.27
N GLN A 40 28.52 -16.59 -7.09
CA GLN A 40 27.71 -16.62 -5.87
C GLN A 40 27.12 -15.25 -5.55
N GLY A 41 25.83 -15.19 -5.25
CA GLY A 41 25.13 -13.96 -4.95
C GLY A 41 23.62 -14.10 -5.11
N ALA A 42 22.97 -13.01 -5.47
CA ALA A 42 21.56 -12.97 -5.77
C ALA A 42 21.31 -12.92 -7.28
N TRP A 43 20.05 -13.04 -7.67
CA TRP A 43 19.69 -13.11 -9.08
C TRP A 43 20.06 -11.83 -9.84
N MET A 44 20.03 -10.63 -9.24
CA MET A 44 20.41 -9.39 -9.95
C MET A 44 21.91 -9.24 -10.19
N ASP A 45 22.76 -10.01 -9.51
CA ASP A 45 24.20 -9.87 -9.69
C ASP A 45 24.65 -10.24 -11.12
N HIS A 46 23.82 -10.94 -11.92
CA HIS A 46 24.10 -11.14 -13.35
C HIS A 46 24.35 -9.84 -14.11
N TRP A 47 23.71 -8.73 -13.72
CA TRP A 47 23.91 -7.43 -14.33
C TRP A 47 25.34 -6.90 -14.13
N ARG A 48 25.99 -7.27 -13.02
CA ARG A 48 27.39 -6.89 -12.69
C ARG A 48 28.40 -7.81 -13.38
N VAL A 49 28.07 -9.10 -13.41
CA VAL A 49 29.00 -10.13 -13.89
C VAL A 49 29.08 -10.13 -15.41
N PHE A 50 27.99 -9.79 -16.09
CA PHE A 50 27.93 -9.89 -17.54
C PHE A 50 28.60 -8.69 -18.20
N ALA A 51 29.63 -8.98 -19.01
CA ALA A 51 30.20 -7.98 -19.90
C ALA A 51 29.10 -7.33 -20.76
N PRO A 52 29.14 -6.01 -20.96
CA PRO A 52 28.16 -5.31 -21.79
C PRO A 52 28.07 -5.93 -23.18
N SER A 53 26.84 -6.21 -23.64
CA SER A 53 26.62 -6.75 -24.97
C SER A 53 26.85 -5.69 -26.07
N ASP A 54 27.41 -6.14 -27.19
CA ASP A 54 27.51 -5.37 -28.45
C ASP A 54 26.37 -5.64 -29.41
N LYS A 55 25.29 -6.28 -28.94
CA LYS A 55 24.06 -6.49 -29.69
C LYS A 55 23.08 -5.33 -29.48
N PRO A 56 22.31 -4.92 -30.50
CA PRO A 56 21.33 -3.83 -30.36
C PRO A 56 20.26 -4.10 -29.29
N TYR A 57 19.93 -5.37 -29.06
CA TYR A 57 18.95 -5.81 -28.07
C TYR A 57 19.54 -6.85 -27.13
N VAL A 58 19.07 -6.84 -25.89
CA VAL A 58 19.42 -7.82 -24.86
C VAL A 58 18.14 -8.37 -24.27
N ALA A 59 17.88 -9.65 -24.48
CA ALA A 59 16.80 -10.39 -23.86
C ALA A 59 17.27 -10.96 -22.51
N GLN A 60 16.43 -10.79 -21.50
CA GLN A 60 16.57 -11.37 -20.18
C GLN A 60 15.43 -12.37 -19.97
N TRP A 61 15.74 -13.54 -19.42
CA TRP A 61 14.75 -14.59 -19.15
C TRP A 61 15.11 -15.36 -17.87
N LEU A 62 14.31 -15.21 -16.81
CA LEU A 62 14.43 -16.03 -15.61
C LEU A 62 13.87 -17.44 -15.86
N ASP A 63 14.57 -18.47 -15.41
CA ASP A 63 14.16 -19.86 -15.61
C ASP A 63 12.83 -20.24 -14.91
N SER A 64 12.40 -19.46 -13.92
CA SER A 64 11.10 -19.58 -13.26
C SER A 64 9.93 -19.14 -14.15
N MET A 65 10.21 -18.65 -15.37
CA MET A 65 9.22 -18.14 -16.31
C MET A 65 8.90 -19.14 -17.41
N GLN A 66 7.61 -19.36 -17.61
CA GLN A 66 7.06 -20.08 -18.74
C GLN A 66 6.45 -19.08 -19.72
N LEU A 67 6.90 -19.13 -20.97
CA LEU A 67 6.34 -18.33 -22.05
C LEU A 67 5.14 -19.05 -22.67
N ASP A 68 4.06 -18.32 -22.93
CA ASP A 68 2.96 -18.83 -23.75
C ASP A 68 3.47 -19.08 -25.19
N PRO A 69 2.96 -20.10 -25.90
CA PRO A 69 3.33 -20.36 -27.30
C PRO A 69 3.17 -19.16 -28.24
N ASN A 70 2.34 -18.17 -27.89
CA ASN A 70 2.15 -16.95 -28.70
C ASN A 70 3.27 -15.90 -28.55
N VAL A 71 4.20 -16.09 -27.60
CA VAL A 71 5.32 -15.16 -27.39
C VAL A 71 6.30 -15.26 -28.55
N ASN A 72 6.50 -14.16 -29.26
CA ASN A 72 7.37 -14.10 -30.43
C ASN A 72 8.40 -12.97 -30.24
N MET A 73 9.66 -13.35 -30.02
CA MET A 73 10.73 -12.39 -29.69
C MET A 73 11.04 -11.45 -30.86
N LYS A 74 10.98 -11.96 -32.10
CA LYS A 74 11.15 -11.14 -33.30
C LYS A 74 10.08 -10.02 -33.38
N ARG A 75 8.82 -10.35 -33.10
CA ARG A 75 7.71 -9.37 -33.06
C ARG A 75 7.86 -8.41 -31.88
N MET A 76 8.36 -8.85 -30.73
CA MET A 76 8.71 -7.96 -29.61
C MET A 76 9.75 -6.92 -30.03
N ILE A 77 10.86 -7.35 -30.64
CA ILE A 77 11.93 -6.46 -31.14
C ILE A 77 11.40 -5.48 -32.18
N ALA A 78 10.63 -5.96 -33.17
CA ALA A 78 10.02 -5.11 -34.18
C ALA A 78 9.09 -4.06 -33.54
N THR A 79 8.32 -4.47 -32.53
CA THR A 79 7.42 -3.56 -31.80
C THR A 79 8.20 -2.53 -30.99
N MET A 80 9.31 -2.92 -30.34
CA MET A 80 10.20 -1.97 -29.65
C MET A 80 10.74 -0.91 -30.60
N ALA A 81 11.31 -1.34 -31.74
CA ALA A 81 11.87 -0.44 -32.73
C ALA A 81 10.80 0.55 -33.26
N LYS A 82 9.62 0.03 -33.62
CA LYS A 82 8.52 0.85 -34.16
C LYS A 82 8.02 1.90 -33.17
N ASN A 83 7.96 1.57 -31.88
CA ASN A 83 7.39 2.43 -30.85
C ASN A 83 8.45 3.17 -30.02
N ASN A 84 9.72 3.04 -30.42
CA ASN A 84 10.87 3.65 -29.75
C ASN A 84 10.94 3.29 -28.26
N LEU A 85 10.67 2.01 -27.94
CA LEU A 85 10.72 1.48 -26.58
C LEU A 85 12.14 1.06 -26.22
N GLN A 86 12.53 1.33 -24.97
CA GLN A 86 13.81 0.91 -24.40
C GLN A 86 13.69 -0.42 -23.64
N LEU A 87 12.47 -0.81 -23.26
CA LEU A 87 12.17 -2.10 -22.62
C LEU A 87 10.81 -2.58 -23.08
N ILE A 88 10.68 -3.88 -23.34
CA ILE A 88 9.38 -4.52 -23.57
C ILE A 88 9.30 -5.87 -22.84
N SER A 89 8.11 -6.21 -22.37
CA SER A 89 7.80 -7.51 -21.75
C SER A 89 6.46 -8.05 -22.26
N PRO A 90 6.26 -9.37 -22.33
CA PRO A 90 4.92 -9.96 -22.39
C PRO A 90 4.13 -9.63 -21.11
N ALA A 91 2.80 -9.61 -21.20
CA ALA A 91 1.91 -9.52 -20.05
C ALA A 91 1.92 -10.81 -19.21
N TYR A 92 1.42 -10.77 -17.98
CA TYR A 92 1.37 -11.93 -17.08
C TYR A 92 -0.04 -12.51 -17.01
N ASN A 93 -0.16 -13.81 -17.29
CA ASN A 93 -1.40 -14.54 -17.01
C ASN A 93 -1.74 -14.51 -15.51
N SER A 94 -0.71 -14.52 -14.66
CA SER A 94 -0.84 -14.38 -13.21
C SER A 94 0.40 -13.69 -12.65
N SER A 95 0.20 -12.47 -12.12
CA SER A 95 1.20 -11.75 -11.32
C SER A 95 0.52 -11.11 -10.11
N TYR A 96 1.30 -10.84 -9.07
CA TYR A 96 0.85 -9.99 -7.96
C TYR A 96 0.61 -8.55 -8.41
N TRP A 97 1.22 -8.14 -9.51
CA TRP A 97 1.06 -6.80 -10.08
C TRP A 97 -0.01 -6.81 -11.16
N GLU A 98 -1.20 -6.28 -10.85
CA GLU A 98 -2.30 -6.13 -11.83
C GLU A 98 -1.87 -5.32 -13.05
N LEU A 99 -0.93 -4.38 -12.88
CA LEU A 99 -0.32 -3.62 -13.96
C LEU A 99 0.45 -4.47 -14.98
N MET A 100 0.72 -5.74 -14.68
CA MET A 100 1.32 -6.69 -15.63
C MET A 100 0.30 -7.57 -16.33
N HIS A 101 -0.96 -7.63 -15.86
CA HIS A 101 -1.97 -8.49 -16.48
C HIS A 101 -2.35 -7.98 -17.88
N PRO A 102 -2.83 -8.86 -18.77
CA PRO A 102 -3.39 -8.44 -20.05
C PRO A 102 -4.49 -7.40 -19.83
N ALA A 103 -4.31 -6.20 -20.39
CA ALA A 103 -5.36 -5.19 -20.37
C ALA A 103 -6.32 -5.41 -21.55
N ALA A 104 -7.58 -4.99 -21.36
CA ALA A 104 -8.52 -4.89 -22.46
C ALA A 104 -8.03 -3.82 -23.45
N LEU A 105 -7.60 -4.26 -24.63
CA LEU A 105 -7.10 -3.37 -25.67
C LEU A 105 -8.27 -2.72 -26.43
N PRO A 106 -8.22 -1.41 -26.71
CA PRO A 106 -9.21 -0.76 -27.55
C PRO A 106 -9.25 -1.39 -28.95
N ARG A 107 -10.37 -2.04 -29.29
CA ARG A 107 -10.53 -2.71 -30.61
C ARG A 107 -10.35 -1.76 -31.80
N LYS A 108 -10.59 -0.45 -31.61
CA LYS A 108 -10.55 0.53 -32.71
C LYS A 108 -9.15 0.83 -33.22
N ASP A 109 -8.11 0.49 -32.47
CA ASP A 109 -6.75 0.97 -32.74
C ASP A 109 -5.77 -0.12 -33.17
N ASN A 110 -6.20 -1.39 -33.29
CA ASN A 110 -5.28 -2.53 -33.46
C ASN A 110 -4.15 -2.51 -32.43
N ALA A 111 -4.47 -2.10 -31.18
CA ALA A 111 -3.52 -2.06 -30.10
C ALA A 111 -3.14 -3.47 -29.67
N ILE A 112 -1.83 -3.71 -29.59
CA ILE A 112 -1.25 -5.01 -29.19
C ILE A 112 -0.57 -4.95 -27.81
N GLY A 113 -0.59 -3.78 -27.17
CA GLY A 113 0.07 -3.54 -25.89
C GLY A 113 -0.16 -2.13 -25.35
N ARG A 114 0.59 -1.76 -24.31
CA ARG A 114 0.54 -0.45 -23.64
C ARG A 114 1.93 0.05 -23.22
N VAL A 115 2.07 1.37 -23.15
CA VAL A 115 3.22 2.03 -22.51
C VAL A 115 2.87 2.15 -21.03
N THR A 116 3.84 1.88 -20.19
CA THR A 116 3.69 1.87 -18.74
C THR A 116 4.92 2.51 -18.10
N ASP A 117 4.87 2.76 -16.79
CA ASP A 117 5.99 3.17 -15.97
C ASP A 117 6.53 2.01 -15.11
N PHE A 118 6.08 0.79 -15.40
CA PHE A 118 6.40 -0.42 -14.64
C PHE A 118 6.47 -1.66 -15.53
N VAL A 119 7.56 -2.41 -15.46
CA VAL A 119 7.71 -3.74 -16.09
C VAL A 119 8.55 -4.63 -15.17
N GLU A 120 8.06 -5.84 -14.85
CA GLU A 120 8.88 -6.84 -14.14
C GLU A 120 9.96 -7.43 -15.07
N PHE A 121 11.20 -7.48 -14.61
CA PHE A 121 12.38 -7.93 -15.37
C PHE A 121 12.54 -9.46 -15.43
N GLN A 122 11.46 -10.21 -15.66
CA GLN A 122 11.54 -11.67 -15.64
C GLN A 122 11.65 -12.27 -17.04
N VAL A 123 10.81 -11.84 -17.99
CA VAL A 123 11.11 -11.98 -19.42
C VAL A 123 10.95 -10.65 -20.10
N SER A 124 12.06 -10.08 -20.55
CA SER A 124 12.10 -8.72 -21.06
C SER A 124 13.16 -8.57 -22.13
N ILE A 125 12.93 -7.67 -23.08
CA ILE A 125 13.94 -7.27 -24.07
C ILE A 125 14.27 -5.80 -23.84
N PHE A 126 15.55 -5.53 -23.65
CA PHE A 126 16.14 -4.21 -23.46
C PHE A 126 16.77 -3.75 -24.76
N SER A 127 16.72 -2.44 -25.02
CA SER A 127 17.70 -1.82 -25.92
C SER A 127 19.10 -1.88 -25.29
N ARG A 128 20.16 -1.89 -26.10
CA ARG A 128 21.54 -1.88 -25.58
C ARG A 128 21.78 -0.73 -24.60
N ALA A 129 21.33 0.48 -24.95
CA ALA A 129 21.56 1.67 -24.14
C ALA A 129 20.87 1.58 -22.77
N SER A 130 19.63 1.08 -22.74
CA SER A 130 18.90 0.92 -21.49
C SER A 130 19.42 -0.23 -20.63
N PHE A 131 19.86 -1.32 -21.25
CA PHE A 131 20.55 -2.41 -20.55
C PHE A 131 21.81 -1.89 -19.86
N ARG A 132 22.67 -1.15 -20.58
CA ARG A 132 23.90 -0.55 -20.00
C ARG A 132 23.61 0.44 -18.89
N CYS A 133 22.59 1.29 -19.04
CA CYS A 133 22.19 2.19 -17.95
C CYS A 133 21.81 1.41 -16.68
N LEU A 134 21.02 0.33 -16.82
CA LEU A 134 20.65 -0.49 -15.68
C LEU A 134 21.86 -1.18 -15.04
N GLN A 135 22.84 -1.64 -15.83
CA GLN A 135 24.11 -2.15 -15.30
C GLN A 135 24.81 -1.09 -14.44
N SER A 136 24.96 0.14 -14.93
CA SER A 136 25.60 1.23 -14.18
C SER A 136 24.86 1.55 -12.87
N VAL A 137 23.52 1.57 -12.88
CA VAL A 137 22.72 1.77 -11.65
C VAL A 137 23.00 0.67 -10.61
N ILE A 138 23.11 -0.58 -11.04
CA ILE A 138 23.34 -1.75 -10.17
C ILE A 138 24.79 -1.80 -9.67
N GLU A 139 25.76 -1.37 -10.48
CA GLU A 139 27.18 -1.24 -10.12
C GLU A 139 27.40 -0.12 -9.09
N GLU A 140 26.77 1.03 -9.28
CA GLU A 140 26.87 2.18 -8.38
C GLU A 140 26.11 1.97 -7.06
N THR A 141 25.14 1.04 -7.05
CA THR A 141 24.32 0.74 -5.87
C THR A 141 24.55 -0.70 -5.39
N PRO A 142 25.66 -0.98 -4.67
CA PRO A 142 26.05 -2.33 -4.28
C PRO A 142 24.97 -3.07 -3.49
N THR A 143 24.11 -2.34 -2.79
CA THR A 143 23.01 -2.90 -1.99
C THR A 143 21.88 -3.49 -2.83
N ILE A 144 21.68 -3.09 -4.10
CA ILE A 144 20.60 -3.62 -4.94
C ILE A 144 20.99 -4.97 -5.53
N HIS A 145 20.78 -6.04 -4.79
CA HIS A 145 21.06 -7.39 -5.27
C HIS A 145 19.81 -8.28 -5.29
N LEU A 146 18.77 -7.94 -4.51
CA LEU A 146 17.48 -8.63 -4.54
C LEU A 146 16.54 -8.12 -5.64
N GLY A 147 16.83 -6.94 -6.22
CA GLY A 147 16.13 -6.41 -7.40
C GLY A 147 14.73 -5.86 -7.15
N TRP A 148 14.26 -5.85 -5.90
CA TRP A 148 12.98 -5.24 -5.56
C TRP A 148 13.04 -3.72 -5.73
N GLY A 149 11.96 -3.13 -6.24
CA GLY A 149 11.91 -1.69 -6.50
C GLY A 149 12.58 -1.21 -7.78
N VAL A 150 13.55 -1.96 -8.33
CA VAL A 150 14.37 -1.52 -9.47
C VAL A 150 13.50 -1.24 -10.70
N HIS A 151 12.47 -2.02 -10.92
CA HIS A 151 11.49 -1.83 -12.00
C HIS A 151 10.69 -0.52 -11.90
N PHE A 152 10.52 0.05 -10.70
CA PHE A 152 9.83 1.34 -10.52
C PHE A 152 10.74 2.54 -10.79
N ILE A 153 12.02 2.42 -10.46
CA ILE A 153 12.99 3.50 -10.59
C ILE A 153 13.64 3.51 -11.98
N PHE A 154 13.80 2.35 -12.63
CA PHE A 154 14.47 2.21 -13.92
C PHE A 154 13.94 3.15 -15.02
N PRO A 155 12.61 3.26 -15.28
CA PRO A 155 12.11 4.17 -16.30
C PRO A 155 12.50 5.62 -16.05
N LYS A 156 12.56 6.04 -14.77
CA LYS A 156 12.91 7.40 -14.37
C LYS A 156 14.41 7.64 -14.41
N LEU A 157 15.20 6.72 -13.85
CA LEU A 157 16.66 6.83 -13.78
C LEU A 157 17.29 6.76 -15.18
N CYS A 158 16.81 5.85 -16.02
CA CYS A 158 17.36 5.64 -17.36
C CYS A 158 16.62 6.40 -18.46
N GLY A 159 15.61 7.23 -18.12
CA GLY A 159 14.74 7.87 -19.11
C GLY A 159 14.10 6.87 -20.08
N ALA A 160 13.85 5.65 -19.61
CA ALA A 160 13.44 4.53 -20.44
C ALA A 160 11.91 4.52 -20.62
N ARG A 161 11.47 4.49 -21.87
CA ARG A 161 10.09 4.21 -22.26
C ARG A 161 9.89 2.70 -22.27
N VAL A 162 9.02 2.21 -21.39
CA VAL A 162 8.81 0.78 -21.19
C VAL A 162 7.40 0.38 -21.64
N GLY A 163 7.28 -0.83 -22.19
CA GLY A 163 6.01 -1.33 -22.73
C GLY A 163 5.70 -2.76 -22.32
N ILE A 164 4.40 -3.08 -22.29
CA ILE A 164 3.87 -4.42 -22.11
C ILE A 164 3.12 -4.82 -23.38
N LEU A 165 3.38 -6.00 -23.92
CA LEU A 165 2.58 -6.58 -24.99
C LEU A 165 1.46 -7.42 -24.39
N ASP A 166 0.24 -6.95 -24.55
CA ASP A 166 -0.98 -7.56 -23.99
C ASP A 166 -1.46 -8.77 -24.80
N VAL A 167 -1.03 -8.87 -26.06
CA VAL A 167 -1.34 -10.01 -26.94
C VAL A 167 -0.40 -11.21 -26.75
N MET A 168 0.59 -11.09 -25.86
CA MET A 168 1.55 -12.13 -25.53
C MET A 168 1.59 -12.30 -24.03
N THR A 169 1.65 -13.54 -23.55
CA THR A 169 1.61 -13.77 -22.11
C THR A 169 2.72 -14.68 -21.60
N GLN A 170 3.03 -14.52 -20.34
CA GLN A 170 3.95 -15.37 -19.58
C GLN A 170 3.33 -15.72 -18.23
N SER A 171 3.84 -16.77 -17.61
CA SER A 171 3.43 -17.20 -16.28
C SER A 171 4.64 -17.62 -15.46
N LYS A 172 4.54 -17.43 -14.15
CA LYS A 172 5.46 -18.08 -13.20
C LYS A 172 5.00 -19.52 -13.01
N TRP A 173 5.84 -20.47 -13.41
CA TRP A 173 5.50 -21.88 -13.22
C TRP A 173 5.93 -22.39 -11.83
N ARG A 174 6.90 -21.72 -11.18
CA ARG A 174 7.23 -21.94 -9.76
C ARG A 174 6.66 -20.83 -8.89
N LYS A 175 6.01 -21.22 -7.79
CA LYS A 175 5.60 -20.33 -6.69
C LYS A 175 6.65 -20.25 -5.57
N GLU A 176 7.82 -20.88 -5.76
CA GLU A 176 8.71 -21.21 -4.65
C GLU A 176 9.69 -20.11 -4.28
N LYS A 177 9.93 -20.03 -2.96
CA LYS A 177 10.87 -19.19 -2.21
C LYS A 177 11.05 -17.79 -2.81
N LEU A 178 10.05 -16.97 -2.54
CA LEU A 178 10.22 -15.52 -2.48
C LEU A 178 11.46 -15.22 -1.62
N TYR A 179 12.36 -14.36 -2.12
CA TYR A 179 13.40 -13.75 -1.31
C TYR A 179 12.78 -13.07 -0.08
N ASP A 180 13.57 -12.82 0.97
CA ASP A 180 13.07 -12.10 2.15
C ASP A 180 12.58 -10.70 1.71
N GLY A 181 11.25 -10.54 1.66
CA GLY A 181 10.61 -9.29 1.27
C GLY A 181 10.96 -8.13 2.21
N LYS A 182 11.28 -8.41 3.48
CA LYS A 182 11.75 -7.38 4.43
C LYS A 182 13.15 -6.92 4.07
N GLU A 183 14.05 -7.84 3.70
CA GLU A 183 15.40 -7.52 3.27
C GLU A 183 15.39 -6.70 1.97
N ALA A 184 14.65 -7.17 0.97
CA ALA A 184 14.48 -6.45 -0.29
C ALA A 184 13.82 -5.08 -0.08
N GLY A 185 12.90 -4.99 0.88
CA GLY A 185 12.32 -3.74 1.36
C GLY A 185 13.34 -2.74 1.88
N ARG A 186 14.27 -3.21 2.72
CA ARG A 186 15.37 -2.38 3.24
C ARG A 186 16.29 -1.89 2.12
N GLU A 187 16.64 -2.74 1.15
CA GLU A 187 17.47 -2.36 0.00
C GLU A 187 16.83 -1.25 -0.84
N MET A 188 15.53 -1.35 -1.10
CA MET A 188 14.82 -0.34 -1.89
C MET A 188 14.78 1.01 -1.16
N VAL A 189 14.53 1.02 0.15
CA VAL A 189 14.54 2.26 0.93
C VAL A 189 15.90 2.93 0.89
N GLU A 190 16.98 2.16 1.02
CA GLU A 190 18.34 2.70 0.95
C GLU A 190 18.67 3.25 -0.44
N THR A 191 18.21 2.57 -1.50
CA THR A 191 18.34 3.03 -2.89
C THR A 191 17.63 4.37 -3.11
N LEU A 192 16.39 4.49 -2.66
CA LEU A 192 15.63 5.74 -2.78
C LEU A 192 16.28 6.87 -1.96
N ARG A 193 16.87 6.53 -0.82
CA ARG A 193 17.63 7.50 -0.01
C ARG A 193 18.83 8.05 -0.78
N MET A 194 19.57 7.19 -1.49
CA MET A 194 20.68 7.62 -2.34
C MET A 194 20.23 8.52 -3.50
N GLU A 195 19.07 8.25 -4.11
CA GLU A 195 18.47 9.13 -5.13
C GLU A 195 18.14 10.52 -4.58
N VAL A 196 17.54 10.59 -3.39
CA VAL A 196 17.21 11.87 -2.74
C VAL A 196 18.47 12.65 -2.35
N LEU A 197 19.47 11.95 -1.80
CA LEU A 197 20.72 12.58 -1.33
C LEU A 197 21.64 13.04 -2.46
N SER A 198 21.59 12.39 -3.62
CA SER A 198 22.38 12.78 -4.80
C SER A 198 21.86 14.04 -5.51
N GLY A 199 20.82 14.70 -4.95
CA GLY A 199 20.39 16.02 -5.39
C GLY A 199 19.69 16.03 -6.75
N GLY A 200 19.22 14.88 -7.23
CA GLY A 200 18.43 14.77 -8.46
C GLY A 200 19.13 15.36 -9.69
N HIS A 201 20.45 15.21 -9.81
CA HIS A 201 21.19 15.64 -10.99
C HIS A 201 20.76 14.79 -12.20
N LYS A 202 19.69 15.21 -12.86
CA LYS A 202 19.19 14.60 -14.09
C LYS A 202 20.09 15.01 -15.26
N PRO A 203 20.60 14.08 -16.07
CA PRO A 203 20.93 14.37 -17.46
C PRO A 203 19.64 14.89 -18.12
N GLY A 204 19.69 16.12 -18.65
CA GLY A 204 18.52 16.82 -19.15
C GLY A 204 17.86 16.13 -20.35
N HIS A 205 16.85 15.31 -20.09
CA HIS A 205 15.86 14.91 -21.10
C HIS A 205 14.45 15.07 -20.53
N ARG A 206 13.76 16.12 -21.01
CA ARG A 206 12.37 16.42 -20.69
C ARG A 206 11.51 15.77 -21.78
N HIS A 207 10.74 14.75 -21.44
CA HIS A 207 9.73 14.16 -22.33
C HIS A 207 8.34 14.33 -21.72
N ASP A 208 7.51 15.11 -22.41
CA ASP A 208 6.07 15.11 -22.21
C ASP A 208 5.54 13.72 -22.58
N SER A 209 4.68 13.13 -21.75
CA SER A 209 4.10 11.80 -21.96
C SER A 209 2.67 11.93 -22.49
N PRO A 210 2.40 11.70 -23.78
CA PRO A 210 1.03 11.54 -24.26
C PRO A 210 0.61 10.07 -24.08
N SER A 211 -0.68 9.85 -23.85
CA SER A 211 -1.30 8.53 -23.98
C SER A 211 -1.26 8.12 -25.45
N TRP A 212 -0.57 7.02 -25.78
CA TRP A 212 -0.55 6.46 -27.14
C TRP A 212 -1.00 5.00 -27.10
N SER A 213 -1.87 4.62 -28.05
CA SER A 213 -2.17 3.23 -28.38
C SER A 213 -1.15 2.71 -29.40
N PHE A 214 -0.79 1.43 -29.28
CA PHE A 214 0.05 0.75 -30.26
C PHE A 214 -0.78 0.54 -31.52
N HIS A 215 -0.20 0.68 -32.71
CA HIS A 215 -0.88 0.34 -33.95
C HIS A 215 -0.16 -0.81 -34.63
N GLU A 216 -0.83 -1.95 -34.76
CA GLU A 216 -0.45 -2.97 -35.72
C GLU A 216 -0.77 -2.46 -37.14
N GLN A 217 0.21 -2.53 -38.03
CA GLN A 217 -0.11 -2.38 -39.45
C GLN A 217 -0.68 -3.73 -39.90
N PRO A 218 -1.78 -3.77 -40.68
CA PRO A 218 -2.21 -5.00 -41.29
C PRO A 218 -1.02 -5.58 -42.06
N GLU A 219 -0.67 -6.84 -41.81
CA GLU A 219 0.28 -7.58 -42.63
C GLU A 219 -0.25 -7.54 -44.07
N ALA A 220 0.29 -6.63 -44.87
CA ALA A 220 0.14 -6.72 -46.31
C ALA A 220 0.78 -8.04 -46.71
N ALA A 221 0.01 -8.93 -47.33
CA ALA A 221 0.50 -10.17 -47.92
C ALA A 221 1.71 -9.83 -48.81
N ALA A 222 2.92 -10.09 -48.30
CA ALA A 222 4.14 -9.74 -48.96
C ALA A 222 4.39 -10.74 -50.09
N THR A 223 4.19 -10.27 -51.32
CA THR A 223 4.85 -10.81 -52.50
C THR A 223 6.36 -10.80 -52.30
N THR A 224 6.99 -11.94 -52.53
CA THR A 224 8.43 -12.19 -52.51
C THR A 224 9.19 -11.22 -53.41
N GLU A 225 10.00 -10.35 -52.82
CA GLU A 225 11.16 -9.75 -53.48
C GLU A 225 12.33 -9.63 -52.50
N ALA A 226 13.52 -9.97 -52.99
CA ALA A 226 14.73 -10.14 -52.22
C ALA A 226 15.28 -8.81 -51.69
N ALA A 227 15.57 -8.74 -50.39
CA ALA A 227 16.36 -7.67 -49.80
C ALA A 227 17.40 -8.21 -48.81
N THR A 228 18.62 -7.84 -49.14
CA THR A 228 19.94 -8.05 -48.55
C THR A 228 20.04 -7.77 -47.04
N THR A 229 20.56 -8.78 -46.33
CA THR A 229 21.36 -8.76 -45.09
C THR A 229 21.52 -7.45 -44.30
N GLY A 230 20.87 -7.43 -43.15
CA GLY A 230 21.21 -6.62 -41.97
C GLY A 230 20.63 -7.30 -40.73
N ALA A 231 21.20 -8.44 -40.32
CA ALA A 231 20.67 -9.25 -39.24
C ALA A 231 20.85 -8.53 -37.88
N ALA A 232 19.74 -8.09 -37.29
CA ALA A 232 19.71 -7.64 -35.91
C ALA A 232 19.98 -8.86 -35.01
N ALA A 233 21.15 -8.87 -34.39
CA ALA A 233 21.57 -9.89 -33.44
C ALA A 233 21.15 -9.49 -32.03
N THR A 234 20.84 -10.44 -31.16
CA THR A 234 20.29 -10.19 -29.81
C THR A 234 21.00 -11.08 -28.78
N THR A 235 21.34 -10.60 -27.60
CA THR A 235 21.94 -11.45 -26.54
C THR A 235 20.84 -12.00 -25.63
N ILE A 236 20.87 -13.27 -25.23
CA ILE A 236 19.98 -13.79 -24.18
C ILE A 236 20.77 -14.04 -22.90
N ILE A 237 20.21 -13.58 -21.79
CA ILE A 237 20.69 -13.78 -20.45
C ILE A 237 19.65 -14.61 -19.70
N THR A 238 20.01 -15.84 -19.33
CA THR A 238 19.14 -16.71 -18.54
C THR A 238 19.70 -16.91 -17.15
N ALA A 239 18.91 -16.71 -16.09
CA ALA A 239 19.31 -17.07 -14.72
C ALA A 239 18.63 -18.38 -14.31
N THR A 240 19.38 -19.37 -13.79
CA THR A 240 18.85 -20.71 -13.44
C THR A 240 18.94 -21.10 -11.96
N THR A 241 17.91 -21.80 -11.48
CA THR A 241 17.66 -22.29 -10.11
C THR A 241 17.07 -23.72 -10.15
N THR A 242 17.92 -24.71 -9.88
CA THR A 242 17.63 -26.07 -9.39
C THR A 242 16.74 -27.12 -10.11
N LYS A 243 17.10 -28.39 -9.83
CA LYS A 243 16.78 -29.74 -10.35
C LYS A 243 15.28 -30.12 -10.50
N HIS A 244 14.89 -30.83 -11.59
CA HIS A 244 14.70 -32.30 -11.63
C HIS A 244 14.11 -32.89 -12.94
N ASN A 245 14.06 -34.23 -12.96
CA ASN A 245 13.68 -35.21 -14.00
C ASN A 245 12.32 -34.96 -14.68
N TRP A 246 12.26 -35.33 -15.96
CA TRP A 246 11.08 -35.22 -16.82
C TRP A 246 10.26 -36.53 -16.86
N SER A 247 8.95 -36.44 -16.60
CA SER A 247 7.95 -37.32 -17.21
C SER A 247 6.51 -36.77 -17.13
N GLU A 248 5.93 -36.64 -18.32
CA GLU A 248 4.51 -36.68 -18.75
C GLU A 248 3.51 -35.51 -18.58
N PRO A 249 2.58 -35.32 -19.56
CA PRO A 249 1.68 -34.17 -19.68
C PRO A 249 0.26 -34.45 -19.19
N VAL A 250 -0.48 -33.42 -18.76
CA VAL A 250 -1.93 -33.51 -18.51
C VAL A 250 -2.68 -32.35 -19.15
N GLN A 251 -3.83 -32.71 -19.73
CA GLN A 251 -4.75 -31.95 -20.58
C GLN A 251 -5.65 -30.93 -19.85
N HIS A 252 -6.23 -30.07 -20.69
CA HIS A 252 -7.14 -28.94 -20.51
C HIS A 252 -8.35 -29.11 -19.55
N ASN A 253 -8.77 -27.98 -18.98
CA ASN A 253 -10.18 -27.56 -18.89
C ASN A 253 -10.28 -26.03 -18.82
N TRP A 254 -11.20 -25.44 -19.62
CA TRP A 254 -11.51 -24.01 -19.67
C TRP A 254 -12.59 -23.67 -18.63
N ILE A 255 -12.47 -22.51 -17.97
CA ILE A 255 -13.48 -21.94 -17.06
C ILE A 255 -13.90 -20.57 -17.62
N GLU A 256 -15.21 -20.30 -17.58
CA GLU A 256 -15.87 -19.07 -18.00
C GLU A 256 -15.38 -17.79 -17.28
N PRO A 257 -15.58 -16.59 -17.88
CA PRO A 257 -15.01 -15.35 -17.37
C PRO A 257 -15.67 -14.92 -16.06
N VAL A 258 -14.88 -14.93 -14.99
CA VAL A 258 -15.31 -14.44 -13.69
C VAL A 258 -14.97 -12.96 -13.54
N THR A 259 -15.98 -12.11 -13.34
CA THR A 259 -15.80 -10.73 -12.90
C THR A 259 -15.43 -10.73 -11.41
N HIS A 260 -14.16 -10.50 -11.06
CA HIS A 260 -13.75 -10.37 -9.67
C HIS A 260 -12.91 -9.11 -9.38
N ASN A 261 -13.47 -8.27 -8.51
CA ASN A 261 -12.76 -7.40 -7.57
C ASN A 261 -11.85 -8.28 -6.68
N TRP A 262 -10.61 -7.85 -6.46
CA TRP A 262 -9.60 -8.69 -5.82
C TRP A 262 -9.53 -8.52 -4.30
N SER A 263 -10.00 -9.51 -3.52
CA SER A 263 -9.42 -9.84 -2.20
C SER A 263 -8.66 -11.15 -2.29
N GLY A 264 -7.34 -11.08 -2.33
CA GLY A 264 -6.51 -12.18 -1.87
C GLY A 264 -6.22 -11.99 -0.39
N THR A 265 -6.55 -13.00 0.39
CA THR A 265 -6.10 -13.16 1.76
C THR A 265 -4.60 -13.49 1.75
N PHE A 266 -3.80 -12.55 2.25
CA PHE A 266 -2.50 -12.86 2.87
C PHE A 266 -2.85 -13.49 4.23
N GLU A 267 -3.10 -14.79 4.24
CA GLU A 267 -3.28 -15.57 5.47
C GLU A 267 -1.98 -16.35 5.72
N GLU A 268 -1.18 -15.89 6.67
CA GLU A 268 -1.21 -16.42 8.05
C GLU A 268 -0.01 -15.89 8.88
N GLU A 269 1.11 -15.50 8.24
CA GLU A 269 2.36 -15.19 8.96
C GLU A 269 2.55 -13.69 9.32
N ASP A 270 1.88 -12.76 8.63
CA ASP A 270 1.94 -11.32 8.95
C ASP A 270 1.05 -10.91 10.14
N THR A 271 0.14 -11.78 10.60
CA THR A 271 -0.84 -11.45 11.66
C THR A 271 -0.19 -11.21 13.02
N PHE A 272 0.95 -11.84 13.30
CA PHE A 272 1.58 -11.77 14.62
C PHE A 272 2.33 -10.45 14.86
N GLU A 273 3.10 -9.95 13.88
CA GLU A 273 3.80 -8.67 14.04
C GLU A 273 2.84 -7.47 14.01
N ASP A 274 1.79 -7.53 13.18
CA ASP A 274 0.72 -6.53 13.18
C ASP A 274 0.01 -6.46 14.53
N THR A 275 -0.20 -7.62 15.17
CA THR A 275 -0.76 -7.69 16.53
C THR A 275 0.17 -7.03 17.54
N ILE A 276 1.49 -7.25 17.46
CA ILE A 276 2.46 -6.62 18.37
C ILE A 276 2.50 -5.10 18.18
N LEU A 277 2.50 -4.63 16.93
CA LEU A 277 2.50 -3.20 16.62
C LEU A 277 1.22 -2.54 17.13
N PHE A 278 0.07 -3.20 16.96
CA PHE A 278 -1.21 -2.76 17.48
C PHE A 278 -1.20 -2.59 19.02
N TRP A 279 -0.68 -3.58 19.76
CA TRP A 279 -0.57 -3.49 21.22
C TRP A 279 0.35 -2.37 21.69
N LYS A 280 1.45 -2.11 20.98
CA LYS A 280 2.35 -1.00 21.28
C LYS A 280 1.64 0.35 21.12
N ILE A 281 0.82 0.49 20.09
CA ILE A 281 0.05 1.72 19.82
C ILE A 281 -1.05 1.93 20.89
N LEU A 282 -1.69 0.86 21.36
CA LEU A 282 -2.73 0.94 22.40
C LEU A 282 -2.20 1.09 23.83
N ALA A 283 -0.90 0.85 24.05
CA ALA A 283 -0.31 0.91 25.39
C ALA A 283 -0.45 2.30 26.02
N VAL A 284 -0.18 3.36 25.27
CA VAL A 284 -0.17 4.74 25.80
C VAL A 284 -1.57 5.20 26.27
N PRO A 285 -2.65 5.07 25.47
CA PRO A 285 -4.00 5.38 25.95
C PRO A 285 -4.46 4.51 27.13
N SER A 286 -4.08 3.23 27.14
CA SER A 286 -4.46 2.29 28.20
C SER A 286 -3.81 2.64 29.53
N VAL A 287 -2.52 3.00 29.51
CA VAL A 287 -1.79 3.49 30.69
C VAL A 287 -2.40 4.80 31.18
N ALA A 288 -2.73 5.74 30.29
CA ALA A 288 -3.38 7.00 30.67
C ALA A 288 -4.73 6.78 31.36
N LEU A 289 -5.55 5.84 30.85
CA LEU A 289 -6.84 5.46 31.48
C LEU A 289 -6.64 4.87 32.88
N LEU A 290 -5.72 3.92 33.04
CA LEU A 290 -5.45 3.27 34.33
C LEU A 290 -4.95 4.27 35.37
N VAL A 291 -3.98 5.10 35.01
CA VAL A 291 -3.45 6.16 35.89
C VAL A 291 -4.57 7.15 36.25
N GLY A 292 -5.39 7.54 35.28
CA GLY A 292 -6.51 8.44 35.50
C GLY A 292 -7.54 7.89 36.49
N VAL A 293 -7.88 6.60 36.41
CA VAL A 293 -8.79 5.93 37.36
C VAL A 293 -8.20 5.87 38.77
N VAL A 294 -6.94 5.46 38.91
CA VAL A 294 -6.23 5.41 40.20
C VAL A 294 -6.17 6.80 40.83
N GLN A 295 -5.81 7.82 40.04
CA GLN A 295 -5.70 9.19 40.51
C GLN A 295 -7.06 9.82 40.83
N LYS A 296 -8.14 9.44 40.13
CA LYS A 296 -9.50 9.87 40.47
C LYS A 296 -10.02 9.22 41.76
N SER A 297 -9.58 8.00 42.05
CA SER A 297 -9.87 7.29 43.30
C SER A 297 -9.09 7.88 44.49
N SER A 298 -7.89 8.42 44.23
CA SER A 298 -7.13 9.19 45.21
C SER A 298 -7.69 10.61 45.31
N ASN A 299 -8.24 10.99 46.47
CA ASN A 299 -8.80 12.34 46.70
C ASN A 299 -7.81 13.51 46.49
N ASN A 300 -6.54 13.24 46.16
CA ASN A 300 -5.49 14.24 46.05
C ASN A 300 -5.56 15.10 44.78
N MET A 301 -6.07 14.59 43.65
CA MET A 301 -6.10 15.34 42.37
C MET A 301 -7.24 14.90 41.42
N PRO A 302 -8.52 15.13 41.76
CA PRO A 302 -9.66 14.65 40.97
C PRO A 302 -9.74 15.23 39.55
N THR A 303 -9.25 16.46 39.35
CA THR A 303 -9.23 17.13 38.03
C THR A 303 -8.23 16.46 37.08
N CYS A 304 -7.01 16.17 37.56
CA CYS A 304 -5.97 15.53 36.75
C CYS A 304 -6.37 14.09 36.39
N GLY A 305 -6.94 13.34 37.34
CA GLY A 305 -7.49 12.01 37.06
C GLY A 305 -8.63 12.03 36.02
N THR A 306 -9.53 13.01 36.11
CA THR A 306 -10.61 13.19 35.12
C THR A 306 -10.05 13.52 33.73
N PHE A 307 -9.07 14.43 33.64
CA PHE A 307 -8.40 14.75 32.38
C PHE A 307 -7.72 13.54 31.74
N LEU A 308 -6.96 12.75 32.51
CA LEU A 308 -6.28 11.55 32.00
C LEU A 308 -7.26 10.48 31.51
N ILE A 309 -8.40 10.32 32.19
CA ILE A 309 -9.48 9.44 31.73
C ILE A 309 -10.01 9.92 30.37
N PHE A 310 -10.30 11.22 30.23
CA PHE A 310 -10.78 11.77 28.96
C PHE A 310 -9.76 11.63 27.84
N PHE A 311 -8.50 12.00 28.09
CA PHE A 311 -7.41 11.89 27.11
C PHE A 311 -7.18 10.45 26.66
N GLY A 312 -7.11 9.51 27.61
CA GLY A 312 -6.92 8.10 27.33
C GLY A 312 -8.11 7.52 26.56
N ALA A 313 -9.35 7.82 26.94
CA ALA A 313 -10.54 7.37 26.24
C ALA A 313 -10.61 7.91 24.80
N GLN A 314 -10.36 9.21 24.61
CA GLN A 314 -10.40 9.84 23.29
C GLN A 314 -9.28 9.31 22.38
N SER A 315 -8.04 9.21 22.89
CA SER A 315 -6.90 8.69 22.12
C SER A 315 -7.09 7.22 21.76
N PHE A 316 -7.62 6.40 22.68
CA PHE A 316 -7.92 5.00 22.44
C PHE A 316 -8.97 4.86 21.32
N LEU A 317 -10.04 5.65 21.39
CA LEU A 317 -11.09 5.63 20.37
C LEU A 317 -10.56 6.04 19.00
N THR A 318 -9.79 7.13 18.92
CA THR A 318 -9.21 7.60 17.65
C THR A 318 -8.26 6.55 17.04
N LEU A 319 -7.38 5.94 17.84
CA LEU A 319 -6.47 4.90 17.37
C LEU A 319 -7.19 3.62 16.98
N TYR A 320 -8.21 3.23 17.74
CA TYR A 320 -9.05 2.08 17.42
C TYR A 320 -9.81 2.29 16.10
N MET A 321 -10.44 3.46 15.90
CA MET A 321 -11.11 3.81 14.64
C MET A 321 -10.11 3.77 13.48
N LYS A 322 -8.91 4.32 13.66
CA LYS A 322 -7.91 4.36 12.59
C LYS A 322 -7.34 2.99 12.25
N ASN A 323 -7.01 2.15 13.22
CA ASN A 323 -6.31 0.89 12.96
C ASN A 323 -7.27 -0.29 12.72
N VAL A 324 -8.37 -0.39 13.47
CA VAL A 324 -9.29 -1.54 13.36
C VAL A 324 -10.25 -1.38 12.19
N LEU A 325 -10.79 -0.17 11.97
CA LEU A 325 -11.78 0.04 10.90
C LEU A 325 -11.16 0.28 9.53
N SER A 326 -9.91 0.76 9.46
CA SER A 326 -9.23 0.87 8.16
C SER A 326 -8.87 -0.49 7.60
N GLN A 327 -8.59 -1.47 8.48
CA GLN A 327 -8.23 -2.82 8.09
C GLN A 327 -9.43 -3.77 7.92
N SER A 328 -10.62 -3.39 8.40
CA SER A 328 -11.82 -4.22 8.22
C SER A 328 -12.15 -4.38 6.73
N VAL A 329 -12.17 -5.62 6.25
CA VAL A 329 -12.55 -5.97 4.88
C VAL A 329 -14.07 -5.89 4.78
N VAL A 330 -14.59 -4.96 3.96
CA VAL A 330 -16.04 -4.76 3.80
C VAL A 330 -16.59 -5.58 2.64
N ALA A 331 -15.78 -5.77 1.60
CA ALA A 331 -16.06 -6.62 0.46
C ALA A 331 -14.74 -7.10 -0.14
N HIS A 332 -14.80 -8.10 -1.01
CA HIS A 332 -13.61 -8.61 -1.71
C HIS A 332 -12.90 -7.45 -2.44
N GLY A 333 -11.73 -7.05 -1.94
CA GLY A 333 -10.88 -5.98 -2.49
C GLY A 333 -11.14 -4.57 -1.98
N LEU A 334 -12.11 -4.39 -1.08
CA LEU A 334 -12.38 -3.11 -0.43
C LEU A 334 -12.09 -3.23 1.06
N LYS A 335 -10.94 -2.69 1.47
CA LYS A 335 -10.57 -2.49 2.87
C LYS A 335 -11.06 -1.12 3.34
N GLY A 336 -11.60 -1.06 4.54
CA GLY A 336 -12.15 0.15 5.14
C GLY A 336 -13.65 0.29 4.97
N LEU A 337 -14.35 0.64 6.06
CA LEU A 337 -15.74 1.07 6.03
C LEU A 337 -15.83 2.50 5.48
N PRO A 338 -16.39 2.74 4.27
CA PRO A 338 -16.53 4.09 3.72
C PRO A 338 -17.64 4.91 4.42
N ALA A 339 -18.01 4.54 5.64
CA ALA A 339 -19.08 5.16 6.41
C ALA A 339 -18.63 5.48 7.85
N PRO A 340 -17.61 6.33 8.05
CA PRO A 340 -17.22 6.78 9.38
C PRO A 340 -18.37 7.39 10.17
N PHE A 341 -19.32 8.04 9.47
CA PHE A 341 -20.56 8.54 10.05
C PHE A 341 -21.46 7.44 10.60
N ALA A 342 -21.61 6.32 9.88
CA ALA A 342 -22.42 5.20 10.34
C ALA A 342 -21.79 4.56 11.58
N VAL A 343 -20.46 4.39 11.58
CA VAL A 343 -19.76 3.83 12.74
C VAL A 343 -19.92 4.74 13.96
N THR A 344 -19.69 6.04 13.81
CA THR A 344 -19.86 6.98 14.92
C THR A 344 -21.31 7.01 15.42
N GLY A 345 -22.29 6.97 14.51
CA GLY A 345 -23.70 6.88 14.86
C GLY A 345 -24.03 5.63 15.67
N MET A 346 -23.51 4.46 15.26
CA MET A 346 -23.66 3.22 16.02
C MET A 346 -22.99 3.29 17.39
N GLN A 347 -21.81 3.90 17.50
CA GLN A 347 -21.13 4.07 18.79
C GLN A 347 -21.94 4.93 19.76
N LEU A 348 -22.52 6.03 19.29
CA LEU A 348 -23.37 6.89 20.11
C LEU A 348 -24.62 6.14 20.57
N LEU A 349 -25.22 5.33 19.68
CA LEU A 349 -26.37 4.50 20.02
C LEU A 349 -26.01 3.44 21.08
N VAL A 350 -24.91 2.70 20.88
CA VAL A 350 -24.44 1.69 21.83
C VAL A 350 -24.11 2.34 23.18
N SER A 351 -23.43 3.48 23.17
CA SER A 351 -23.10 4.23 24.39
C SER A 351 -24.36 4.69 25.13
N PHE A 352 -25.38 5.14 24.40
CA PHE A 352 -26.67 5.51 24.98
C PHE A 352 -27.38 4.30 25.60
N LEU A 353 -27.41 3.16 24.91
CA LEU A 353 -28.02 1.93 25.42
C LEU A 353 -27.31 1.43 26.69
N VAL A 354 -25.97 1.44 26.69
CA VAL A 354 -25.15 1.10 27.88
C VAL A 354 -25.45 2.06 29.03
N LEU A 355 -25.53 3.37 28.77
CA LEU A 355 -25.89 4.35 29.79
C LEU A 355 -27.28 4.07 30.37
N VAL A 356 -28.30 3.81 29.53
CA VAL A 356 -29.65 3.48 29.99
C VAL A 356 -29.66 2.20 30.84
N LEU A 357 -28.89 1.18 30.46
CA LEU A 357 -28.74 -0.04 31.25
C LEU A 357 -28.08 0.23 32.60
N LEU A 358 -26.99 0.98 32.63
CA LEU A 358 -26.31 1.37 33.88
C LEU A 358 -27.24 2.17 34.80
N LEU A 359 -28.05 3.08 34.25
CA LEU A 359 -29.06 3.83 35.00
C LEU A 359 -30.17 2.92 35.54
N LYS A 360 -30.62 1.93 34.78
CA LYS A 360 -31.60 0.92 35.25
C LYS A 360 -31.00 0.09 36.38
N VAL A 361 -29.79 -0.43 36.20
CA VAL A 361 -29.08 -1.23 37.22
C VAL A 361 -28.87 -0.40 38.49
N SER A 362 -28.36 0.83 38.37
CA SER A 362 -28.18 1.74 39.52
C SER A 362 -29.48 2.01 40.29
N ARG A 363 -30.63 2.05 39.59
CA ARG A 363 -31.94 2.19 40.23
C ARG A 363 -32.42 0.92 40.93
N THR A 364 -32.15 -0.26 40.35
CA THR A 364 -32.58 -1.54 40.91
C THR A 364 -31.66 -2.06 42.01
N THR A 365 -30.39 -1.70 42.01
CA THR A 365 -29.40 -2.14 42.98
C THR A 365 -29.46 -1.26 44.24
N THR A 366 -30.49 -1.49 45.06
CA THR A 366 -30.73 -0.80 46.35
C THR A 366 -29.59 -0.97 47.35
N THR A 367 -28.74 -1.98 47.15
CA THR A 367 -27.73 -2.45 48.10
C THR A 367 -26.49 -1.57 48.24
N SER A 368 -26.26 -0.59 47.35
CA SER A 368 -24.99 0.16 47.31
C SER A 368 -25.04 1.58 47.90
N GLY A 369 -26.20 2.05 48.38
CA GLY A 369 -26.36 3.44 48.90
C GLY A 369 -26.17 4.55 47.84
N MET A 370 -25.78 4.20 46.61
CA MET A 370 -25.54 5.11 45.49
C MET A 370 -26.71 5.08 44.49
N GLN A 371 -27.92 5.43 44.96
CA GLN A 371 -29.05 5.59 44.06
C GLN A 371 -28.84 6.84 43.20
N TYR A 372 -28.57 6.65 41.92
CA TYR A 372 -28.53 7.76 40.98
C TYR A 372 -29.94 8.32 40.79
N LYS A 373 -30.17 9.55 41.25
CA LYS A 373 -31.42 10.30 41.04
C LYS A 373 -31.24 11.21 39.82
N PRO A 374 -31.73 10.83 38.62
CA PRO A 374 -31.62 11.71 37.47
C PRO A 374 -32.31 13.04 37.75
N LYS A 375 -31.62 14.13 37.47
CA LYS A 375 -32.19 15.47 37.55
C LYS A 375 -33.15 15.65 36.39
N GLY A 376 -34.42 15.90 36.68
CA GLY A 376 -35.39 16.30 35.66
C GLY A 376 -34.98 17.65 35.05
N LEU A 377 -35.24 17.84 33.76
CA LEU A 377 -35.12 19.16 33.15
C LEU A 377 -36.32 19.99 33.61
N GLU A 378 -36.08 20.99 34.46
CA GLU A 378 -37.14 21.76 35.13
C GLU A 378 -37.55 23.00 34.32
N SER A 379 -36.70 23.45 33.39
CA SER A 379 -36.97 24.65 32.59
C SER A 379 -36.71 24.45 31.11
N TRP A 380 -37.43 25.21 30.30
CA TRP A 380 -37.27 25.24 28.84
C TRP A 380 -35.86 25.68 28.42
N ASN A 381 -35.21 26.53 29.22
CA ASN A 381 -33.83 26.97 29.00
C ASN A 381 -32.83 25.82 29.17
N GLN A 382 -33.04 24.94 30.17
CA GLN A 382 -32.22 23.74 30.34
C GLN A 382 -32.40 22.79 29.16
N LEU A 383 -33.63 22.57 28.69
CA LEU A 383 -33.88 21.74 27.51
C LEU A 383 -33.18 22.32 26.26
N ARG A 384 -33.31 23.63 26.01
CA ARG A 384 -32.63 24.30 24.89
C ARG A 384 -31.12 24.17 24.98
N ALA A 385 -30.54 24.35 26.17
CA ALA A 385 -29.11 24.20 26.39
C ALA A 385 -28.66 22.75 26.14
N THR A 386 -29.40 21.75 26.64
CA THR A 386 -29.10 20.33 26.42
C THR A 386 -29.19 19.95 24.94
N VAL A 387 -30.25 20.37 24.24
CA VAL A 387 -30.40 20.13 22.79
C VAL A 387 -29.33 20.85 21.99
N GLY A 388 -28.99 22.10 22.36
CA GLY A 388 -27.93 22.87 21.73
C GLY A 388 -26.56 22.21 21.87
N LEU A 389 -26.21 21.75 23.08
CA LEU A 389 -24.97 21.01 23.33
C LEU A 389 -24.93 19.68 22.57
N ALA A 390 -26.04 18.95 22.50
CA ALA A 390 -26.12 17.73 21.71
C ALA A 390 -25.93 17.99 20.21
N ALA A 391 -26.52 19.07 19.69
CA ALA A 391 -26.33 19.50 18.30
C ALA A 391 -24.88 19.90 18.02
N CYS A 392 -24.26 20.69 18.90
CA CYS A 392 -22.83 21.06 18.79
C CYS A 392 -21.93 19.83 18.81
N PHE A 393 -22.21 18.85 19.67
CA PHE A 393 -21.46 17.60 19.75
C PHE A 393 -21.55 16.79 18.45
N VAL A 394 -22.75 16.63 17.87
CA VAL A 394 -22.94 15.97 16.57
C VAL A 394 -22.24 16.73 15.44
N LEU A 395 -22.30 18.06 15.46
CA LEU A 395 -21.62 18.90 14.47
C LEU A 395 -20.11 18.83 14.58
N ASN A 396 -19.55 18.68 15.79
CA ASN A 396 -18.11 18.60 16.01
C ASN A 396 -17.49 17.28 15.52
N ILE A 397 -18.27 16.20 15.46
CA ILE A 397 -17.85 14.91 14.88
C ILE A 397 -17.66 15.01 13.36
N ARG A 398 -18.34 15.96 12.69
CA ARG A 398 -18.45 16.00 11.23
C ARG A 398 -17.12 16.33 10.51
N PRO A 399 -16.33 17.33 10.93
CA PRO A 399 -15.09 17.70 10.26
C PRO A 399 -14.00 16.63 10.40
N GLU A 400 -13.83 16.05 11.59
CA GLU A 400 -12.82 15.02 11.86
C GLU A 400 -13.04 13.76 11.00
N GLN A 401 -14.30 13.38 10.79
CA GLN A 401 -14.67 12.23 9.96
C GLN A 401 -14.58 12.56 8.45
N LEU A 402 -14.75 13.82 8.06
CA LEU A 402 -14.59 14.24 6.66
C LEU A 402 -13.13 14.17 6.22
N GLU A 403 -12.20 14.54 7.10
CA GLU A 403 -10.76 14.42 6.87
C GLU A 403 -10.34 12.95 6.71
N LEU A 404 -10.93 12.04 7.50
CA LEU A 404 -10.67 10.61 7.40
C LEU A 404 -11.14 10.00 6.06
N VAL A 405 -12.25 10.51 5.49
CA VAL A 405 -12.77 10.06 4.18
C VAL A 405 -11.91 10.58 3.02
N LEU A 406 -11.38 11.80 3.13
CA LEU A 406 -10.61 12.46 2.07
C LEU A 406 -9.17 11.97 1.92
N VAL A 407 -8.63 11.23 2.90
CA VAL A 407 -7.27 10.64 2.86
C VAL A 407 -7.26 9.24 2.21
N GLY A 408 -8.42 8.72 1.78
CA GLY A 408 -8.47 7.53 0.92
C GLY A 408 -7.82 7.78 -0.45
N PRO A 409 -7.40 6.72 -1.18
CA PRO A 409 -6.68 6.85 -2.45
C PRO A 409 -7.63 7.24 -3.60
N PHE A 410 -8.28 8.40 -3.51
CA PHE A 410 -8.92 9.02 -4.67
C PHE A 410 -7.85 9.80 -5.43
N ARG A 411 -7.35 9.17 -6.50
CA ARG A 411 -6.37 9.73 -7.42
C ARG A 411 -7.05 10.76 -8.32
N GLU A 412 -7.40 11.92 -7.77
CA GLU A 412 -7.68 13.13 -8.56
C GLU A 412 -6.39 13.96 -8.76
N PRO A 413 -6.33 14.83 -9.79
CA PRO A 413 -5.13 15.58 -10.12
C PRO A 413 -4.68 16.47 -8.95
N ARG A 414 -3.40 16.42 -8.61
CA ARG A 414 -2.75 17.17 -7.51
C ARG A 414 -3.10 18.67 -7.51
N ASP A 415 -3.33 19.25 -8.69
CA ASP A 415 -3.56 20.69 -8.88
C ASP A 415 -4.97 21.17 -8.53
N SER A 416 -5.98 20.28 -8.47
CA SER A 416 -7.33 20.63 -7.95
C SER A 416 -7.39 20.46 -6.44
N LEU A 417 -6.69 19.46 -5.90
CA LEU A 417 -6.64 19.16 -4.46
C LEU A 417 -5.89 20.23 -3.67
N ASP A 418 -4.73 20.71 -4.15
CA ASP A 418 -3.95 21.75 -3.46
C ASP A 418 -4.71 23.09 -3.37
N ARG A 419 -5.55 23.41 -4.36
CA ARG A 419 -6.41 24.61 -4.34
C ARG A 419 -7.61 24.46 -3.40
N ALA A 420 -8.16 23.26 -3.25
CA ALA A 420 -9.18 22.98 -2.25
C ALA A 420 -8.58 22.99 -0.83
N PHE A 421 -7.37 22.45 -0.64
CA PHE A 421 -6.66 22.39 0.63
C PHE A 421 -6.23 23.78 1.13
N HIS A 422 -5.77 24.66 0.24
CA HIS A 422 -5.45 26.05 0.59
C HIS A 422 -6.68 26.88 0.98
N ARG A 423 -7.85 26.64 0.35
CA ARG A 423 -9.12 27.31 0.72
C ARG A 423 -9.69 26.76 2.02
N ALA A 424 -9.52 25.46 2.29
CA ALA A 424 -9.92 24.85 3.56
C ALA A 424 -9.02 25.32 4.71
N SER A 425 -7.70 25.35 4.54
CA SER A 425 -6.74 25.71 5.62
C SER A 425 -6.86 27.16 6.10
N CYS A 426 -7.24 28.11 5.23
CA CYS A 426 -7.57 29.48 5.66
C CYS A 426 -8.90 29.58 6.45
N SER A 427 -9.84 28.64 6.26
CA SER A 427 -11.09 28.56 7.01
C SER A 427 -10.89 27.83 8.36
N SER A 428 -10.07 26.78 8.38
CA SER A 428 -9.74 25.99 9.57
C SER A 428 -8.99 26.80 10.64
N GLY A 429 -8.13 27.75 10.25
CA GLY A 429 -7.42 28.62 11.20
C GLY A 429 -8.37 29.52 12.02
N CYS A 430 -9.44 30.03 11.41
CA CYS A 430 -10.50 30.76 12.12
C CYS A 430 -11.42 29.83 12.93
N LEU A 431 -11.64 28.60 12.46
CA LEU A 431 -12.45 27.60 13.16
C LEU A 431 -11.73 27.06 14.40
N ILE A 432 -10.41 26.89 14.38
CA ILE A 432 -9.60 26.45 15.55
C ILE A 432 -9.62 27.52 16.65
N LEU A 433 -9.58 28.80 16.31
CA LEU A 433 -9.76 29.89 17.29
C LEU A 433 -11.18 29.90 17.88
N HIS A 434 -12.21 29.71 17.06
CA HIS A 434 -13.60 29.56 17.54
C HIS A 434 -13.84 28.25 18.32
N LEU A 435 -13.13 27.18 18.01
CA LEU A 435 -13.20 25.88 18.71
C LEU A 435 -12.47 25.93 20.04
N LEU A 436 -11.38 26.68 20.17
CA LEU A 436 -10.73 26.98 21.45
C LEU A 436 -11.65 27.83 22.34
N ASP A 437 -12.39 28.79 21.77
CA ASP A 437 -13.42 29.54 22.50
C ASP A 437 -14.63 28.66 22.88
N CYS A 438 -15.05 27.73 22.02
CA CYS A 438 -16.14 26.79 22.33
C CYS A 438 -15.73 25.70 23.31
N THR A 439 -14.49 25.18 23.28
CA THR A 439 -13.99 24.25 24.30
C THR A 439 -13.70 24.95 25.61
N ALA A 440 -13.24 26.20 25.60
CA ALA A 440 -13.19 27.04 26.80
C ALA A 440 -14.60 27.32 27.36
N ALA A 441 -15.60 27.53 26.51
CA ALA A 441 -16.99 27.72 26.93
C ALA A 441 -17.66 26.41 27.43
N VAL A 442 -17.34 25.26 26.84
CA VAL A 442 -17.83 23.94 27.31
C VAL A 442 -17.10 23.51 28.59
N ALA A 443 -15.78 23.75 28.69
CA ALA A 443 -15.02 23.57 29.92
C ALA A 443 -15.53 24.51 31.01
N ALA A 444 -15.80 25.78 30.70
CA ALA A 444 -16.42 26.72 31.64
C ALA A 444 -17.85 26.33 32.00
N ALA A 445 -18.65 25.79 31.08
CA ALA A 445 -19.99 25.29 31.38
C ALA A 445 -19.96 24.04 32.27
N ILE A 446 -19.00 23.13 32.06
CA ILE A 446 -18.75 21.97 32.92
C ILE A 446 -18.22 22.43 34.29
N GLN A 447 -17.34 23.42 34.33
CA GLN A 447 -16.74 23.96 35.55
C GLN A 447 -17.77 24.79 36.37
N VAL A 448 -18.67 25.54 35.73
CA VAL A 448 -19.81 26.23 36.36
C VAL A 448 -20.85 25.23 36.87
N THR A 449 -21.08 24.14 36.13
CA THR A 449 -21.96 23.05 36.58
C THR A 449 -21.34 22.31 37.76
N CYS A 450 -20.03 22.04 37.78
CA CYS A 450 -19.33 21.40 38.89
C CYS A 450 -19.12 22.31 40.11
N LEU A 451 -18.91 23.62 39.93
CA LEU A 451 -18.81 24.59 41.03
C LEU A 451 -20.15 24.80 41.75
N HIS A 452 -21.28 24.65 41.06
CA HIS A 452 -22.60 24.63 41.69
C HIS A 452 -22.92 23.34 42.47
N TYR A 453 -22.05 22.32 42.42
CA TYR A 453 -22.19 21.05 43.16
C TYR A 453 -21.20 20.91 44.33
N SER A 454 -20.60 21.99 44.81
CA SER A 454 -19.95 21.99 46.14
C SER A 454 -20.99 22.20 47.25
N CYS A 455 -21.50 21.07 47.76
CA CYS A 455 -22.07 20.84 49.10
C CYS A 455 -23.34 21.61 49.53
N PRO A 456 -24.47 20.92 49.82
CA PRO A 456 -25.40 21.34 50.84
C PRO A 456 -25.14 20.60 52.16
N SER A 457 -24.65 21.38 53.13
CA SER A 457 -24.98 21.31 54.55
C SER A 457 -24.81 19.98 55.31
N TRP A 458 -23.66 19.84 55.97
CA TRP A 458 -23.63 19.34 57.35
C TRP A 458 -24.20 20.44 58.29
N HIS A 459 -25.51 20.56 58.36
CA HIS A 459 -26.19 21.31 59.42
C HIS A 459 -27.26 20.40 60.03
N ASN A 460 -26.84 19.58 61.00
CA ASN A 460 -27.67 19.06 62.09
C ASN A 460 -26.78 18.36 63.13
N PHE A 461 -25.85 19.11 63.72
CA PHE A 461 -25.38 18.81 65.07
C PHE A 461 -26.18 19.72 66.01
N LYS A 462 -27.24 19.16 66.59
CA LYS A 462 -27.98 19.79 67.70
C LYS A 462 -27.03 19.89 68.90
N HIS A 463 -26.33 21.01 69.03
CA HIS A 463 -25.88 21.47 70.34
C HIS A 463 -27.07 22.12 71.05
N GLY A 464 -27.73 21.34 71.90
CA GLY A 464 -28.47 21.87 73.03
C GLY A 464 -27.46 22.27 74.11
N ALA A 465 -27.02 23.52 74.09
CA ALA A 465 -26.35 24.17 75.20
C ALA A 465 -26.76 25.64 75.21
N GLY A 466 -27.93 25.91 75.78
CA GLY A 466 -28.34 27.25 76.16
C GLY A 466 -27.60 27.67 77.43
N CYS A 467 -26.92 28.80 77.35
CA CYS A 467 -26.38 29.54 78.49
C CYS A 467 -27.51 30.22 79.29
N GLY A 468 -27.49 30.04 80.62
CA GLY A 468 -27.48 31.16 81.58
C GLY A 468 -28.80 31.76 82.11
N GLN A 469 -28.81 31.92 83.45
CA GLN A 469 -29.58 32.86 84.29
C GLN A 469 -31.06 32.54 84.61
N LYS A 470 -31.31 31.85 85.73
CA LYS A 470 -31.46 32.38 87.10
C LYS A 470 -31.49 31.23 88.10
#